data_AF-A0A914W6P1-F1
#
_entry.id   AF-A0A914W6P1-F1
#
_cell.length_a   1.000
_cell.length_b   1.000
_cell.length_c   1.000
_cell.angle_alpha   90.00
_cell.angle_beta   90.00
_cell.angle_gamma   90.00
#
_symmetry.space_group_name_H-M   'P 1'
#
loop_
_entity.id
_entity.type
_entity.pdbx_description
1 polymer ?
#
loop_
_entity_poly.entity_id
_entity_poly.type
_entity_poly.pdbx_seq_one_letter_code
_entity_poly.pdbx_strand_id
1 'polypeptide(L)'
;MEAKTVDNDFTTDSKLFCMGRQKVANDAEEGRNKKMRKTNFTDADIRLLLSSYLKKKEVFQNGENSALIIKAQEGEWEKTVQALNAQNPTLNRTWKEVQKKYYNLASKAKNCTPNKKRK
;
A
#
# COMPACT_ATOMS: atom_id res chain seq x y z
N MET A 1 -10.55 -29.85 -32.00
CA MET A 1 -9.78 -29.60 -30.75
C MET A 1 -8.32 -29.80 -31.09
N GLU A 2 -7.58 -28.73 -31.33
CA GLU A 2 -6.13 -28.80 -31.44
C GLU A 2 -5.54 -27.63 -30.67
N ALA A 3 -4.77 -27.97 -29.64
CA ALA A 3 -4.01 -27.06 -28.84
C ALA A 3 -2.81 -26.55 -29.66
N LYS A 4 -2.56 -25.25 -29.64
CA LYS A 4 -1.27 -24.68 -30.06
C LYS A 4 -0.66 -23.91 -28.90
N THR A 5 0.53 -24.37 -28.60
CA THR A 5 1.42 -23.98 -27.52
C THR A 5 1.98 -22.58 -27.74
N VAL A 6 2.18 -21.93 -26.60
CA VAL A 6 2.95 -20.73 -26.26
C VAL A 6 4.21 -20.50 -27.10
N ASP A 7 4.41 -19.27 -27.55
CA ASP A 7 5.75 -18.68 -27.64
C ASP A 7 5.80 -17.43 -26.74
N ASN A 8 6.72 -17.52 -25.80
CA ASN A 8 6.95 -16.67 -24.65
C ASN A 8 8.21 -15.88 -24.97
N ASP A 9 8.06 -14.63 -25.39
CA ASP A 9 9.21 -13.73 -25.55
C ASP A 9 8.80 -12.31 -25.19
N PHE A 10 8.97 -11.98 -23.91
CA PHE A 10 9.25 -10.59 -23.56
C PHE A 10 10.31 -10.54 -22.47
N THR A 11 11.54 -10.59 -22.96
CA THR A 11 12.75 -10.00 -22.41
C THR A 11 12.52 -9.04 -21.24
N THR A 12 13.08 -9.45 -20.10
CA THR A 12 13.60 -8.66 -19.00
C THR A 12 13.73 -7.15 -19.26
N ASP A 13 12.99 -6.37 -18.47
CA ASP A 13 13.53 -5.16 -17.85
C ASP A 13 13.07 -5.09 -16.39
N SER A 14 13.70 -5.91 -15.54
CA SER A 14 13.62 -5.80 -14.07
C SER A 14 14.47 -4.64 -13.56
N LYS A 15 14.21 -3.44 -14.09
CA LYS A 15 14.76 -2.17 -13.63
C LYS A 15 13.65 -1.13 -13.70
N LEU A 16 12.91 -0.99 -12.61
CA LEU A 16 12.45 0.28 -12.03
C LEU A 16 11.31 -0.02 -11.05
N PHE A 17 11.65 -0.31 -9.80
CA PHE A 17 10.85 0.23 -8.69
C PHE A 17 11.76 1.01 -7.75
N CYS A 18 12.60 1.87 -8.34
CA CYS A 18 13.22 2.99 -7.68
C CYS A 18 12.19 4.12 -7.59
N MET A 19 11.74 4.41 -6.36
CA MET A 19 11.27 5.72 -5.92
C MET A 19 10.69 6.67 -6.98
N GLY A 20 9.48 6.39 -7.45
CA GLY A 20 8.64 7.36 -8.13
C GLY A 20 7.69 8.03 -7.13
N ARG A 21 8.01 9.25 -6.68
CA ARG A 21 7.08 10.11 -5.95
C ARG A 21 5.94 10.51 -6.91
N GLN A 22 4.97 9.63 -7.14
CA GLN A 22 3.78 9.97 -7.89
C GLN A 22 2.92 10.90 -7.02
N LYS A 23 2.98 12.21 -7.32
CA LYS A 23 1.90 13.14 -6.97
C LYS A 23 0.65 12.62 -7.69
N VAL A 24 -0.17 11.84 -7.00
CA VAL A 24 -1.57 11.67 -7.39
C VAL A 24 -2.26 13.00 -7.09
N ALA A 25 -2.31 13.85 -8.11
CA ALA A 25 -3.22 14.97 -8.16
C ALA A 25 -4.62 14.38 -8.45
N ASN A 26 -5.39 14.14 -7.40
CA ASN A 26 -6.85 14.12 -7.47
C ASN A 26 -7.29 15.11 -6.40
N ASP A 27 -7.65 16.29 -6.87
CA ASP A 27 -9.02 16.82 -6.83
C ASP A 27 -8.90 18.30 -7.16
N ALA A 28 -9.48 18.66 -8.30
CA ALA A 28 -9.65 20.04 -8.72
C ALA A 28 -10.67 20.68 -7.78
N GLU A 29 -10.19 21.36 -6.75
CA GLU A 29 -10.97 22.38 -6.07
C GLU A 29 -10.17 23.69 -6.09
N GLU A 30 -10.69 24.62 -6.88
CA GLU A 30 -10.21 25.96 -7.12
C GLU A 30 -10.26 26.75 -5.81
N GLY A 31 -9.11 27.26 -5.36
CA GLY A 31 -9.04 28.15 -4.20
C GLY A 31 -7.80 27.88 -3.38
N ARG A 32 -7.05 28.94 -3.04
CA ARG A 32 -5.86 28.91 -2.20
C ARG A 32 -6.23 28.54 -0.75
N ASN A 33 -6.70 27.33 -0.52
CA ASN A 33 -7.00 26.80 0.79
C ASN A 33 -5.72 26.24 1.40
N LYS A 34 -5.30 26.83 2.52
CA LYS A 34 -4.31 26.25 3.42
C LYS A 34 -4.71 24.80 3.65
N LYS A 35 -4.01 23.83 3.03
CA LYS A 35 -4.31 22.40 3.18
C LYS A 35 -4.29 22.07 4.67
N MET A 36 -5.47 21.97 5.28
CA MET A 36 -5.60 21.53 6.66
C MET A 36 -4.94 20.17 6.76
N ARG A 37 -4.10 19.99 7.79
CA ARG A 37 -3.44 18.71 8.02
C ARG A 37 -4.53 17.70 8.34
N LYS A 38 -4.62 16.63 7.55
CA LYS A 38 -5.51 15.51 7.86
C LYS A 38 -5.15 14.92 9.22
N THR A 39 -6.16 14.53 10.00
CA THR A 39 -6.03 13.96 11.34
C THR A 39 -5.09 12.76 11.37
N ASN A 40 -4.27 12.63 12.41
CA ASN A 40 -3.33 11.51 12.53
C ASN A 40 -4.08 10.17 12.63
N PHE A 41 -3.40 9.09 12.22
CA PHE A 41 -3.88 7.72 12.49
C PHE A 41 -3.85 7.47 13.99
N THR A 42 -4.98 7.03 14.54
CA THR A 42 -5.10 6.62 15.94
C THR A 42 -4.50 5.22 16.13
N ASP A 43 -4.28 4.82 17.38
CA ASP A 43 -3.80 3.48 17.69
C ASP A 43 -4.81 2.39 17.31
N ALA A 44 -6.10 2.69 17.39
CA ALA A 44 -7.15 1.79 16.92
C ALA A 44 -7.05 1.56 15.41
N ASP A 45 -6.84 2.64 14.63
CA ASP A 45 -6.65 2.55 13.18
C ASP A 45 -5.41 1.73 12.82
N ILE A 46 -4.31 1.93 13.54
CA ILE A 46 -3.06 1.20 13.33
C ILE A 46 -3.25 -0.30 13.63
N ARG A 47 -3.96 -0.64 14.72
CA ARG A 47 -4.27 -2.03 15.06
C ARG A 47 -5.15 -2.69 14.00
N LEU A 48 -6.19 -2.00 13.53
CA LEU A 48 -7.05 -2.49 12.46
C LEU A 48 -6.25 -2.73 11.18
N LEU A 49 -5.44 -1.74 10.77
CA LEU A 49 -4.55 -1.83 9.62
C LEU A 49 -3.63 -3.06 9.67
N LEU A 50 -2.92 -3.24 10.79
CA LEU A 50 -2.01 -4.37 10.97
C LEU A 50 -2.75 -5.70 11.01
N SER A 51 -3.90 -5.76 11.68
CA SER A 51 -4.70 -6.99 11.76
C SER A 51 -5.23 -7.42 10.39
N SER A 52 -5.70 -6.47 9.57
CA SER A 52 -6.18 -6.71 8.22
C SER A 52 -5.06 -7.18 7.29
N TYR A 53 -3.87 -6.58 7.42
CA TYR A 53 -2.70 -7.00 6.68
C TYR A 53 -2.26 -8.43 7.05
N LEU A 54 -2.21 -8.75 8.35
CA LEU A 54 -1.81 -10.08 8.84
C LEU A 54 -2.77 -11.17 8.36
N LYS A 55 -4.08 -10.91 8.37
CA LYS A 55 -5.10 -11.85 7.86
C LYS A 55 -4.94 -12.16 6.38
N LYS A 56 -4.33 -11.26 5.61
CA LYS A 56 -4.21 -11.33 4.15
C LYS A 56 -2.75 -11.33 3.70
N LYS A 57 -1.85 -11.74 4.60
CA LYS A 57 -0.41 -11.69 4.42
C LYS A 57 0.03 -12.40 3.14
N GLU A 58 -0.61 -13.51 2.81
CA GLU A 58 -0.32 -14.31 1.61
C GLU A 58 -0.51 -13.51 0.32
N VAL A 59 -1.56 -12.68 0.24
CA VAL A 59 -1.84 -11.83 -0.92
C VAL A 59 -0.77 -10.73 -1.06
N PHE A 60 -0.32 -10.17 0.07
CA PHE A 60 0.67 -9.09 0.08
C PHE A 60 2.12 -9.54 -0.02
N GLN A 61 2.42 -10.78 0.35
CA GLN A 61 3.76 -11.35 0.31
C GLN A 61 4.01 -12.22 -0.91
N ASN A 62 3.03 -12.32 -1.82
CA ASN A 62 3.27 -12.95 -3.09
C ASN A 62 4.40 -12.20 -3.84
N GLY A 63 5.47 -12.94 -4.15
CA GLY A 63 6.64 -12.39 -4.85
C GLY A 63 6.42 -12.18 -6.34
N GLU A 64 5.29 -12.66 -6.87
CA GLU A 64 4.91 -12.51 -8.26
C GLU A 64 4.35 -11.11 -8.54
N ASN A 65 4.92 -10.45 -9.53
CA ASN A 65 4.51 -9.11 -9.95
C ASN A 65 3.57 -9.18 -11.17
N SER A 66 2.46 -9.89 -11.00
CA SER A 66 1.42 -9.99 -12.02
C SER A 66 0.39 -8.88 -11.85
N ALA A 67 -0.12 -8.34 -12.96
CA ALA A 67 -1.19 -7.34 -12.94
C ALA A 67 -2.44 -7.82 -12.16
N LEU A 68 -2.72 -9.13 -12.18
CA LEU A 68 -3.81 -9.74 -11.40
C LEU A 68 -3.54 -9.67 -9.89
N ILE A 69 -2.29 -9.90 -9.48
CA ILE A 69 -1.88 -9.85 -8.08
C ILE A 69 -1.87 -8.42 -7.57
N ILE A 70 -1.38 -7.48 -8.38
CA ILE A 70 -1.42 -6.05 -8.05
C ILE A 70 -2.88 -5.62 -7.81
N LYS A 71 -3.81 -5.97 -8.71
CA LYS A 71 -5.23 -5.67 -8.54
C LYS A 71 -5.83 -6.34 -7.30
N ALA A 72 -5.44 -7.58 -6.99
CA ALA A 72 -5.87 -8.25 -5.78
C ALA A 72 -5.37 -7.49 -4.53
N GLN A 73 -4.11 -7.07 -4.50
CA GLN A 73 -3.55 -6.28 -3.41
C GLN A 73 -4.24 -4.92 -3.27
N GLU A 74 -4.49 -4.22 -4.37
CA GLU A 74 -5.24 -2.95 -4.39
C GLU A 74 -6.65 -3.15 -3.80
N GLY A 75 -7.37 -4.18 -4.24
CA GLY A 75 -8.69 -4.51 -3.69
C GLY A 75 -8.66 -4.83 -2.19
N GLU A 76 -7.62 -5.49 -1.70
CA GLU A 76 -7.47 -5.75 -0.27
C GLU A 76 -7.14 -4.49 0.53
N TRP A 77 -6.36 -3.56 -0.05
CA TRP A 77 -6.14 -2.24 0.55
C TRP A 77 -7.44 -1.42 0.59
N GLU A 78 -8.24 -1.44 -0.47
CA GLU A 78 -9.53 -0.74 -0.50
C GLU A 78 -10.51 -1.26 0.55
N LYS A 79 -10.64 -2.57 0.71
CA LYS A 79 -11.46 -3.16 1.79
C LYS A 79 -10.99 -2.71 3.18
N THR A 80 -9.67 -2.61 3.38
CA THR A 80 -9.09 -2.15 4.64
C THR A 80 -9.42 -0.67 4.90
N VAL A 81 -9.37 0.16 3.86
CA VAL A 81 -9.78 1.57 3.94
C VAL A 81 -11.26 1.71 4.25
N GLN A 82 -12.11 0.93 3.59
CA GLN A 82 -13.55 0.97 3.87
C GLN A 82 -13.82 0.65 5.35
N ALA A 83 -13.15 -0.35 5.91
CA ALA A 83 -13.25 -0.66 7.33
C ALA A 83 -12.74 0.48 8.24
N LEU A 84 -11.62 1.11 7.88
CA LEU A 84 -11.06 2.26 8.61
C LEU A 84 -11.98 3.48 8.57
N ASN A 85 -12.48 3.82 7.38
CA ASN A 85 -13.38 4.95 7.19
C ASN A 85 -14.74 4.70 7.86
N ALA A 86 -15.21 3.45 7.90
CA ALA A 86 -16.42 3.09 8.63
C ALA A 86 -16.25 3.25 10.16
N GLN A 87 -15.07 2.91 10.69
CA GLN A 87 -14.76 3.08 12.11
C GLN A 87 -14.54 4.55 12.47
N ASN A 88 -14.04 5.36 11.54
CA ASN A 88 -13.75 6.75 11.75
C ASN A 88 -14.10 7.59 10.51
N PRO A 89 -15.35 8.03 10.36
CA PRO A 89 -15.83 8.73 9.15
C PRO A 89 -15.16 10.09 8.94
N THR A 90 -14.47 10.62 9.95
CA THR A 90 -13.68 11.85 9.83
C THR A 90 -12.37 11.62 9.05
N LEU A 91 -11.90 10.37 8.99
CA LEU A 91 -10.72 9.95 8.27
C LEU A 91 -11.12 9.47 6.87
N ASN A 92 -11.51 10.38 5.97
CA ASN A 92 -11.66 10.07 4.54
C ASN A 92 -10.28 9.81 3.90
N ARG A 93 -9.73 8.62 4.14
CA ARG A 93 -8.41 8.19 3.70
C ARG A 93 -8.53 7.36 2.43
N THR A 94 -7.52 7.48 1.57
CA THR A 94 -7.41 6.63 0.37
C THR A 94 -6.51 5.44 0.65
N TRP A 95 -6.65 4.37 -0.14
CA TRP A 95 -5.84 3.16 -0.01
C TRP A 95 -4.34 3.43 -0.12
N LYS A 96 -3.94 4.39 -0.96
CA LYS A 96 -2.54 4.83 -1.08
C LYS A 96 -2.01 5.44 0.22
N GLU A 97 -2.82 6.22 0.93
CA GLU A 97 -2.42 6.81 2.22
C GLU A 97 -2.26 5.74 3.30
N VAL A 98 -3.17 4.76 3.33
CA VAL A 98 -3.13 3.62 4.27
C VAL A 98 -1.94 2.70 3.98
N GLN A 99 -1.71 2.36 2.73
CA GLN A 99 -0.54 1.59 2.29
C GLN A 99 0.76 2.30 2.67
N LYS A 100 0.85 3.61 2.42
CA LYS A 100 2.01 4.41 2.84
C LYS A 100 2.22 4.39 4.35
N LYS A 101 1.14 4.47 5.14
CA LYS A 101 1.21 4.37 6.60
C LYS A 101 1.78 3.02 7.02
N TYR A 102 1.34 1.92 6.42
CA TYR A 102 1.87 0.59 6.68
C TYR A 102 3.38 0.50 6.40
N TYR A 103 3.85 0.94 5.24
CA TYR A 103 5.29 0.89 4.93
C TYR A 103 6.12 1.77 5.87
N ASN A 104 5.60 2.93 6.28
CA ASN A 104 6.27 3.76 7.28
C ASN A 104 6.39 3.05 8.63
N LEU A 105 5.35 2.32 9.06
CA LEU A 105 5.38 1.51 10.29
C LEU A 105 6.39 0.37 10.17
N ALA A 106 6.38 -0.35 9.04
CA ALA A 106 7.32 -1.45 8.78
C ALA A 106 8.77 -0.97 8.76
N SER A 107 9.05 0.17 8.11
CA SER A 107 10.39 0.78 8.09
C SER A 107 10.83 1.24 9.47
N LYS A 108 9.93 1.83 10.28
CA LYS A 108 10.23 2.18 11.67
C LYS A 108 10.57 0.95 12.50
N ALA A 109 9.79 -0.13 12.36
CA ALA A 109 10.04 -1.38 13.08
C ALA A 109 11.42 -1.98 12.73
N LYS A 110 11.82 -1.97 11.45
CA LYS A 110 13.16 -2.41 10.99
C LYS A 110 14.30 -1.57 11.57
N ASN A 111 14.08 -0.26 11.75
CA ASN A 111 15.09 0.64 12.30
C ASN A 111 15.12 0.65 13.84
N CYS A 112 14.05 0.22 14.49
CA CYS A 112 13.98 0.11 15.96
C CYS A 112 14.63 -1.17 16.49
N THR A 113 15.01 -2.13 15.65
CA THR A 113 15.87 -3.24 16.10
C THR A 113 17.28 -2.68 16.32
N PRO A 114 17.85 -2.73 17.53
CA PRO A 114 19.21 -2.25 17.76
C PRO A 114 20.16 -3.06 16.88
N ASN A 115 20.78 -2.37 15.91
CA ASN A 115 21.76 -2.96 15.02
C ASN A 115 23.00 -3.33 15.84
N LYS A 116 23.08 -4.59 16.27
CA LYS A 116 24.13 -5.15 17.12
C LYS A 116 25.45 -5.39 16.35
N LYS A 117 25.81 -4.51 15.42
CA LYS A 117 27.05 -4.59 14.63
C LYS A 117 27.61 -3.20 14.35
N ARG A 118 28.30 -2.65 15.35
CA ARG A 118 29.46 -1.78 15.16
C ARG A 118 30.54 -2.29 16.13
N LYS A 119 31.38 -3.20 15.63
CA LYS A 119 32.72 -3.44 16.15
C LYS A 119 33.65 -2.55 15.36
#